data_AF-A0A235F5M1-F1
#
_entry.id   AF-A0A235F5M1-F1
#
_cell.length_a   1.000
_cell.length_b   1.000
_cell.length_c   1.000
_cell.angle_alpha   90.00
_cell.angle_beta   90.00
_cell.angle_gamma   90.00
#
_symmetry.space_group_name_H-M   'P 1'
#
loop_
_entity.id
_entity.type
_entity.pdbx_description
1 polymer ?
#
loop_
_entity_poly.entity_id
_entity_poly.type
_entity_poly.pdbx_seq_one_letter_code
_entity_poly.pdbx_strand_id
1 'polypeptide(L)'
;MGKFYAVKVGRKIGVFSTWSECEKQVKGFSGASYKSFLTKEEAEKFLKSNVSSKEAVKSGDLLIYVDGSYSKAKDKAGFGCVFVKDDEVIHKVSKQSPIDKNEDLWNVSAEIAGVLHAVEWSVNNDYRKVNIFYDYEGLEKWYIGDWKANKRTTKEYVEKMNNFKKHININFFKVKAHSGDIFNEQADQLAKSAVEKIDETHDTSHYNADSPEQIITLKDFNKIVGNTNKEKIKIELNGFVWNDNAVIKIAKHFWKEENRKVGDLNIKAFLNLNNSLLELELSDKNNEYKIDKVVKIKGE
;
A
#
# COMPACT_ATOMS: atom_id res chain seq x y z
N MET A 1 4.85 -24.42 -37.04
CA MET A 1 4.14 -24.49 -35.74
C MET A 1 3.15 -23.33 -35.71
N GLY A 2 1.84 -23.61 -35.61
CA GLY A 2 0.81 -22.56 -35.59
C GLY A 2 0.75 -21.85 -34.25
N LYS A 3 0.43 -20.56 -34.24
CA LYS A 3 0.17 -19.78 -33.01
C LYS A 3 -1.32 -19.89 -32.65
N PHE A 4 -1.64 -19.89 -31.37
CA PHE A 4 -3.00 -19.71 -30.86
C PHE A 4 -3.20 -18.24 -30.53
N TYR A 5 -4.41 -17.71 -30.70
CA TYR A 5 -4.74 -16.32 -30.47
C TYR A 5 -5.90 -16.25 -29.48
N ALA A 6 -5.67 -15.70 -28.30
CA ALA A 6 -6.72 -15.50 -27.32
C ALA A 6 -7.24 -14.06 -27.43
N VAL A 7 -8.56 -13.91 -27.59
CA VAL A 7 -9.26 -12.62 -27.57
C VAL A 7 -9.99 -12.51 -26.24
N LYS A 8 -9.55 -11.56 -25.41
CA LYS A 8 -10.09 -11.27 -24.08
C LYS A 8 -11.12 -10.15 -24.11
N VAL A 9 -10.94 -9.20 -25.04
CA VAL A 9 -11.91 -8.14 -25.35
C VAL A 9 -12.01 -8.02 -26.86
N GLY A 10 -13.21 -8.16 -27.42
CA GLY A 10 -13.48 -8.12 -28.85
C GLY A 10 -14.93 -8.53 -29.13
N ARG A 11 -15.28 -8.70 -30.42
CA ARG A 11 -16.63 -9.13 -30.82
C ARG A 11 -16.98 -10.52 -30.27
N LYS A 12 -16.02 -11.44 -30.24
CA LYS A 12 -16.16 -12.76 -29.66
C LYS A 12 -14.92 -13.12 -28.84
N ILE A 13 -15.13 -13.36 -27.54
CA ILE A 13 -14.10 -13.80 -26.60
C ILE A 13 -13.84 -15.30 -26.83
N GLY A 14 -12.58 -15.72 -26.82
CA GLY A 14 -12.20 -17.11 -27.06
C GLY A 14 -10.78 -17.30 -27.58
N VAL A 15 -10.38 -18.57 -27.75
CA VAL A 15 -9.12 -18.96 -28.40
C VAL A 15 -9.39 -19.32 -29.86
N PHE A 16 -8.61 -18.74 -30.76
CA PHE A 16 -8.64 -18.97 -32.20
C PHE A 16 -7.32 -19.59 -32.66
N SER A 17 -7.36 -20.48 -33.63
CA SER A 17 -6.18 -21.18 -34.15
C SER A 17 -5.50 -20.41 -35.29
N THR A 18 -6.12 -19.35 -35.81
CA THR A 18 -5.58 -18.53 -36.89
C THR A 18 -5.69 -17.03 -36.62
N TRP A 19 -4.76 -16.25 -37.20
CA TRP A 19 -4.83 -14.79 -37.13
C TRP A 19 -6.08 -14.24 -37.82
N SER A 20 -6.49 -14.82 -38.96
CA SER A 20 -7.66 -14.34 -39.70
C SER A 20 -8.95 -14.40 -38.86
N GLU A 21 -9.12 -15.45 -38.05
CA GLU A 21 -10.26 -15.58 -37.15
C GLU A 21 -10.18 -14.59 -35.99
N CYS A 22 -9.00 -14.41 -35.40
CA CYS A 22 -8.75 -13.45 -34.33
C CYS A 22 -8.97 -12.00 -34.81
N GLU A 23 -8.43 -11.65 -35.98
CA GLU A 23 -8.51 -10.32 -36.58
C GLU A 23 -9.97 -9.90 -36.77
N LYS A 24 -10.83 -10.80 -37.24
CA LYS A 24 -12.28 -10.55 -37.35
C LYS A 24 -12.92 -10.14 -36.01
N GLN A 25 -12.39 -10.60 -34.88
CA GLN A 25 -12.92 -10.26 -33.56
C GLN A 25 -12.43 -8.91 -33.03
N VAL A 26 -11.25 -8.46 -33.43
CA VAL A 26 -10.56 -7.31 -32.81
C VAL A 26 -10.45 -6.09 -33.72
N LYS A 27 -10.43 -6.28 -35.04
CA LYS A 27 -10.24 -5.19 -36.01
C LYS A 27 -11.37 -4.17 -35.95
N GLY A 28 -11.02 -2.93 -35.67
CA GLY A 28 -11.98 -1.82 -35.51
C GLY A 28 -12.85 -1.90 -34.25
N PHE A 29 -12.55 -2.81 -33.31
CA PHE A 29 -13.23 -2.88 -32.02
C PHE A 29 -12.46 -2.03 -30.99
N SER A 30 -13.08 -0.96 -30.50
CA SER A 30 -12.43 -0.06 -29.54
C SER A 30 -12.10 -0.78 -28.24
N GLY A 31 -10.84 -0.71 -27.79
CA GLY A 31 -10.38 -1.38 -26.58
C GLY A 31 -10.18 -2.89 -26.71
N ALA A 32 -10.05 -3.43 -27.93
CA ALA A 32 -9.79 -4.84 -28.13
C ALA A 32 -8.50 -5.30 -27.42
N SER A 33 -8.57 -6.45 -26.75
CA SER A 33 -7.47 -7.06 -26.01
C SER A 33 -7.30 -8.49 -26.48
N TYR A 34 -6.14 -8.80 -27.05
CA TYR A 34 -5.82 -10.11 -27.59
C TYR A 34 -4.32 -10.37 -27.52
N LYS A 35 -3.93 -11.66 -27.48
CA LYS A 35 -2.54 -12.08 -27.46
C LYS A 35 -2.34 -13.42 -28.13
N SER A 36 -1.18 -13.63 -28.75
CA SER A 36 -0.80 -14.90 -29.36
C SER A 36 0.07 -15.75 -28.43
N PHE A 37 -0.15 -17.06 -28.41
CA PHE A 37 0.53 -18.05 -27.60
C PHE A 37 1.02 -19.23 -28.44
N LEU A 38 1.99 -19.97 -27.92
CA LEU A 38 2.52 -21.16 -28.61
C LEU A 38 1.66 -22.39 -28.35
N THR A 39 0.99 -22.45 -27.21
CA THR A 39 0.09 -23.56 -26.85
C THR A 39 -1.33 -23.09 -26.61
N LYS A 40 -2.28 -24.02 -26.76
CA LYS A 40 -3.69 -23.77 -26.47
C LYS A 40 -3.90 -23.55 -24.97
N GLU A 41 -3.18 -24.27 -24.10
CA GLU A 41 -3.30 -24.09 -22.65
C GLU A 41 -2.90 -22.68 -22.20
N GLU A 42 -1.83 -22.10 -22.76
CA GLU A 42 -1.42 -20.72 -22.44
C GLU A 42 -2.48 -19.70 -22.87
N ALA A 43 -3.06 -19.90 -24.06
CA ALA A 43 -4.14 -19.06 -24.58
C ALA A 43 -5.40 -19.14 -23.69
N GLU A 44 -5.78 -20.34 -23.25
CA GLU A 44 -6.90 -20.53 -22.32
C GLU A 44 -6.60 -19.93 -20.94
N LYS A 45 -5.36 -20.01 -20.45
CA LYS A 45 -4.93 -19.39 -19.20
C LYS A 45 -5.00 -17.87 -19.25
N PHE A 46 -4.70 -17.25 -20.38
CA PHE A 46 -4.86 -15.82 -20.61
C PHE A 46 -6.32 -15.37 -20.61
N LEU A 47 -7.25 -16.20 -21.09
CA LEU A 47 -8.68 -15.90 -20.96
C LEU A 47 -9.18 -16.06 -19.52
N LYS A 48 -8.60 -17.00 -18.77
CA LYS A 48 -8.89 -17.21 -17.35
C LYS A 48 -8.20 -16.20 -16.42
N SER A 49 -7.25 -15.40 -16.90
CA SER A 49 -6.64 -14.36 -16.07
C SER A 49 -7.67 -13.24 -15.85
N ASN A 50 -7.90 -12.85 -14.60
CA ASN A 50 -9.05 -12.05 -14.16
C ASN A 50 -9.07 -10.62 -14.76
N VAL A 51 -9.68 -10.44 -15.94
CA VAL A 51 -10.35 -9.16 -16.24
C VAL A 51 -11.74 -9.32 -15.65
N SER A 52 -11.89 -8.86 -14.41
CA SER A 52 -13.17 -8.94 -13.73
C SER A 52 -14.01 -7.75 -14.22
N SER A 53 -15.20 -7.99 -14.79
CA SER A 53 -16.16 -6.91 -15.01
C SER A 53 -16.68 -6.46 -13.63
N LYS A 54 -17.03 -5.16 -13.46
CA LYS A 54 -17.58 -4.64 -12.19
C LYS A 54 -18.73 -5.49 -11.64
N GLU A 55 -19.44 -6.22 -12.49
CA GLU A 55 -20.54 -7.14 -12.14
C GLU A 55 -20.09 -8.41 -11.38
N ALA A 56 -18.79 -8.74 -11.40
CA ALA A 56 -18.24 -9.91 -10.69
C ALA A 56 -17.95 -9.64 -9.19
N VAL A 57 -18.11 -8.38 -8.76
CA VAL A 57 -17.96 -7.96 -7.36
C VAL A 57 -19.20 -8.35 -6.57
N LYS A 58 -19.01 -9.07 -5.46
CA LYS A 58 -20.10 -9.47 -4.56
C LYS A 58 -20.14 -8.55 -3.33
N SER A 59 -21.31 -8.43 -2.69
CA SER A 59 -21.38 -7.85 -1.34
C SER A 59 -20.44 -8.60 -0.39
N GLY A 60 -19.75 -7.85 0.46
CA GLY A 60 -18.69 -8.30 1.35
C GLY A 60 -17.29 -8.35 0.74
N ASP A 61 -17.14 -8.20 -0.58
CA ASP A 61 -15.82 -8.10 -1.20
C ASP A 61 -15.14 -6.74 -0.87
N LEU A 62 -13.82 -6.76 -0.67
CA LEU A 62 -13.03 -5.54 -0.50
C LEU A 62 -12.73 -4.92 -1.87
N LEU A 63 -13.13 -3.66 -2.04
CA LEU A 63 -12.85 -2.82 -3.19
C LEU A 63 -11.78 -1.80 -2.80
N ILE A 64 -10.78 -1.63 -3.64
CA ILE A 64 -9.69 -0.70 -3.38
C ILE A 64 -9.46 0.16 -4.60
N TYR A 65 -9.75 1.44 -4.49
CA TYR A 65 -9.50 2.42 -5.54
C TYR A 65 -8.11 3.01 -5.31
N VAL A 66 -7.28 2.98 -6.34
CA VAL A 66 -5.89 3.45 -6.30
C VAL A 66 -5.68 4.47 -7.40
N ASP A 67 -5.05 5.58 -7.03
CA ASP A 67 -4.63 6.63 -7.97
C ASP A 67 -3.25 7.17 -7.58
N GLY A 68 -2.52 7.70 -8.57
CA GLY A 68 -1.21 8.30 -8.43
C GLY A 68 -1.18 9.72 -8.99
N SER A 69 -0.40 10.57 -8.34
CA SER A 69 -0.19 11.96 -8.75
C SER A 69 1.29 12.31 -8.71
N TYR A 70 1.73 13.12 -9.68
CA TYR A 70 3.07 13.71 -9.72
C TYR A 70 2.98 15.21 -9.99
N SER A 71 3.71 16.01 -9.20
CA SER A 71 3.91 17.43 -9.46
C SER A 71 5.34 17.68 -9.90
N LYS A 72 5.51 18.11 -11.16
CA LYS A 72 6.80 18.56 -11.70
C LYS A 72 7.32 19.81 -10.99
N ALA A 73 6.43 20.69 -10.54
CA ALA A 73 6.81 21.93 -9.85
C ALA A 73 7.40 21.67 -8.46
N LYS A 74 6.88 20.66 -7.75
CA LYS A 74 7.34 20.26 -6.42
C LYS A 74 8.34 19.10 -6.46
N ASP A 75 8.47 18.46 -7.61
CA ASP A 75 9.25 17.24 -7.83
C ASP A 75 8.89 16.12 -6.84
N LYS A 76 7.59 16.00 -6.56
CA LYS A 76 7.01 15.04 -5.60
C LYS A 76 5.95 14.20 -6.28
N ALA A 77 5.89 12.93 -5.87
CA ALA A 77 4.86 11.99 -6.27
C ALA A 77 4.16 11.46 -5.03
N GLY A 78 2.90 11.11 -5.17
CA GLY A 78 2.08 10.60 -4.09
C GLY A 78 0.93 9.79 -4.62
N PHE A 79 0.44 8.88 -3.79
CA PHE A 79 -0.66 8.00 -4.13
C PHE A 79 -1.80 8.14 -3.14
N GLY A 80 -3.00 7.86 -3.64
CA GLY A 80 -4.23 7.78 -2.89
C GLY A 80 -4.78 6.37 -2.94
N CYS A 81 -5.28 5.87 -1.81
CA CYS A 81 -6.06 4.65 -1.77
C CYS A 81 -7.36 4.85 -1.00
N VAL A 82 -8.46 4.30 -1.52
CA VAL A 82 -9.76 4.26 -0.84
C VAL A 82 -10.23 2.82 -0.77
N PHE A 83 -10.42 2.31 0.43
CA PHE A 83 -10.87 0.95 0.69
C PHE A 83 -12.36 1.00 1.01
N VAL A 84 -13.14 0.27 0.24
CA VAL A 84 -14.60 0.26 0.30
C VAL A 84 -15.07 -1.17 0.51
N LYS A 85 -16.03 -1.35 1.43
CA LYS A 85 -16.69 -2.62 1.66
C LYS A 85 -18.17 -2.34 1.89
N ASP A 86 -19.04 -3.04 1.17
CA ASP A 86 -20.50 -2.84 1.24
C ASP A 86 -20.90 -1.37 1.06
N ASP A 87 -20.31 -0.71 0.05
CA ASP A 87 -20.47 0.71 -0.29
C ASP A 87 -20.03 1.73 0.79
N GLU A 88 -19.43 1.26 1.88
CA GLU A 88 -18.87 2.11 2.94
C GLU A 88 -17.35 2.21 2.83
N VAL A 89 -16.81 3.42 3.01
CA VAL A 89 -15.36 3.62 3.06
C VAL A 89 -14.84 3.20 4.43
N ILE A 90 -14.03 2.13 4.46
CA ILE A 90 -13.47 1.57 5.69
C ILE A 90 -12.04 2.06 5.98
N HIS A 91 -11.32 2.52 4.95
CA HIS A 91 -9.95 3.01 5.11
C HIS A 91 -9.56 3.95 3.96
N LYS A 92 -8.66 4.90 4.25
CA LYS A 92 -8.11 5.85 3.27
C LYS A 92 -6.61 6.03 3.49
N VAL A 93 -5.86 6.16 2.40
CA VAL A 93 -4.42 6.41 2.43
C VAL A 93 -4.08 7.57 1.51
N SER A 94 -3.18 8.45 1.97
CA SER A 94 -2.59 9.55 1.21
C SER A 94 -1.14 9.71 1.64
N LYS A 95 -0.22 9.18 0.83
CA LYS A 95 1.22 9.08 1.14
C LYS A 95 2.07 9.50 -0.06
N GLN A 96 3.22 10.10 0.23
CA GLN A 96 4.23 10.36 -0.79
C GLN A 96 4.90 9.04 -1.21
N SER A 97 5.30 8.97 -2.48
CA SER A 97 6.06 7.85 -3.04
C SER A 97 7.44 8.33 -3.46
N PRO A 98 8.50 7.53 -3.25
CA PRO A 98 9.79 7.79 -3.87
C PRO A 98 9.64 7.78 -5.40
N ILE A 99 10.42 8.62 -6.06
CA ILE A 99 10.49 8.70 -7.52
C ILE A 99 11.88 8.30 -7.97
N ASP A 100 11.96 7.31 -8.85
CA ASP A 100 13.18 7.08 -9.61
C ASP A 100 13.20 7.99 -10.85
N LYS A 101 13.95 9.09 -10.76
CA LYS A 101 14.06 10.07 -11.84
C LYS A 101 14.72 9.51 -13.11
N ASN A 102 15.43 8.38 -13.00
CA ASN A 102 16.11 7.77 -14.13
C ASN A 102 15.20 6.88 -14.97
N GLU A 103 13.99 6.59 -14.48
CA GLU A 103 13.08 5.65 -15.13
C GLU A 103 11.92 6.32 -15.87
N ASP A 104 11.76 7.66 -15.84
CA ASP A 104 10.64 8.38 -16.49
C ASP A 104 9.26 7.76 -16.18
N LEU A 105 9.10 7.22 -14.96
CA LEU A 105 7.88 6.54 -14.51
C LEU A 105 7.17 7.39 -13.44
N TRP A 106 7.11 8.72 -13.54
CA TRP A 106 6.70 9.57 -12.42
C TRP A 106 5.32 9.20 -11.84
N ASN A 107 4.24 9.33 -12.62
CA ASN A 107 2.90 8.97 -12.15
C ASN A 107 2.76 7.46 -11.90
N VAL A 108 3.32 6.68 -12.83
CA VAL A 108 3.26 5.21 -12.79
C VAL A 108 3.92 4.64 -11.53
N SER A 109 4.99 5.25 -11.03
CA SER A 109 5.67 4.83 -9.79
C SER A 109 4.79 5.08 -8.58
N ALA A 110 4.05 6.19 -8.57
CA ALA A 110 3.08 6.47 -7.51
C ALA A 110 1.96 5.45 -7.50
N GLU A 111 1.40 5.12 -8.68
CA GLU A 111 0.36 4.10 -8.80
C GLU A 111 0.86 2.71 -8.41
N ILE A 112 2.08 2.33 -8.82
CA ILE A 112 2.74 1.10 -8.37
C ILE A 112 2.82 1.07 -6.84
N ALA A 113 3.27 2.16 -6.22
CA ALA A 113 3.37 2.26 -4.76
C ALA A 113 2.00 2.13 -4.09
N GLY A 114 0.96 2.76 -4.66
CA GLY A 114 -0.41 2.64 -4.18
C GLY A 114 -0.95 1.22 -4.24
N VAL A 115 -0.75 0.51 -5.35
CA VAL A 115 -1.18 -0.89 -5.49
C VAL A 115 -0.44 -1.79 -4.50
N LEU A 116 0.88 -1.63 -4.37
CA LEU A 116 1.66 -2.42 -3.41
C LEU A 116 1.18 -2.19 -1.97
N HIS A 117 0.94 -0.93 -1.61
CA HIS A 117 0.45 -0.58 -0.27
C HIS A 117 -0.95 -1.14 -0.02
N ALA A 118 -1.84 -1.06 -1.02
CA ALA A 118 -3.19 -1.60 -0.93
C ALA A 118 -3.20 -3.12 -0.68
N VAL A 119 -2.37 -3.86 -1.42
CA VAL A 119 -2.26 -5.31 -1.27
C VAL A 119 -1.61 -5.68 0.06
N GLU A 120 -0.53 -5.00 0.45
CA GLU A 120 0.14 -5.22 1.72
C GLU A 120 -0.80 -4.98 2.91
N TRP A 121 -1.52 -3.86 2.92
CA TRP A 121 -2.53 -3.57 3.94
C TRP A 121 -3.58 -4.67 4.00
N SER A 122 -4.04 -5.16 2.84
CA SER A 122 -5.07 -6.19 2.78
C SER A 122 -4.59 -7.52 3.34
N VAL A 123 -3.35 -7.91 3.05
CA VAL A 123 -2.72 -9.12 3.63
C VAL A 123 -2.59 -8.98 5.14
N ASN A 124 -2.15 -7.81 5.63
CA ASN A 124 -1.98 -7.55 7.06
C ASN A 124 -3.31 -7.47 7.84
N ASN A 125 -4.43 -7.29 7.14
CA ASN A 125 -5.79 -7.28 7.71
C ASN A 125 -6.57 -8.57 7.35
N ASP A 126 -5.87 -9.66 7.07
CA ASP A 126 -6.42 -11.01 6.84
C ASP A 126 -7.40 -11.14 5.65
N TYR A 127 -7.39 -10.19 4.71
CA TYR A 127 -8.18 -10.32 3.49
C TYR A 127 -7.59 -11.40 2.58
N ARG A 128 -8.44 -12.33 2.14
CA ARG A 128 -8.08 -13.41 1.19
C ARG A 128 -8.36 -13.06 -0.26
N LYS A 129 -9.08 -11.96 -0.51
CA LYS A 129 -9.43 -11.47 -1.85
C LYS A 129 -9.52 -9.94 -1.84
N VAL A 130 -8.98 -9.32 -2.89
CA VAL A 130 -9.10 -7.87 -3.14
C VAL A 130 -9.44 -7.59 -4.59
N ASN A 131 -10.16 -6.49 -4.79
CA ASN A 131 -10.56 -5.98 -6.10
C ASN A 131 -10.00 -4.57 -6.25
N ILE A 132 -8.94 -4.42 -7.04
CA ILE A 132 -8.20 -3.18 -7.22
C ILE A 132 -8.74 -2.45 -8.45
N PHE A 133 -9.25 -1.24 -8.22
CA PHE A 133 -9.70 -0.29 -9.23
C PHE A 133 -8.59 0.72 -9.50
N TYR A 134 -8.22 0.86 -10.77
CA TYR A 134 -7.03 1.60 -11.20
C TYR A 134 -7.23 2.15 -12.62
N ASP A 135 -6.44 3.16 -13.02
CA ASP A 135 -6.58 3.86 -14.30
C ASP A 135 -5.49 3.48 -15.33
N TYR A 136 -4.27 3.14 -14.90
CA TYR A 136 -3.17 2.76 -15.79
C TYR A 136 -3.05 1.25 -16.03
N GLU A 137 -3.43 0.82 -17.23
CA GLU A 137 -3.41 -0.58 -17.68
C GLU A 137 -2.10 -1.36 -17.50
N GLY A 138 -0.96 -0.69 -17.35
CA GLY A 138 0.33 -1.35 -17.15
C GLY A 138 0.38 -2.18 -15.87
N LEU A 139 -0.31 -1.75 -14.80
CA LEU A 139 -0.33 -2.43 -13.50
C LEU A 139 -0.85 -3.87 -13.60
N GLU A 140 -1.99 -4.06 -14.28
CA GLU A 140 -2.55 -5.39 -14.53
C GLU A 140 -1.69 -6.16 -15.53
N LYS A 141 -1.29 -5.52 -16.65
CA LYS A 141 -0.57 -6.21 -17.72
C LYS A 141 0.79 -6.73 -17.27
N TRP A 142 1.51 -6.03 -16.40
CA TRP A 142 2.73 -6.56 -15.79
C TRP A 142 2.43 -7.71 -14.83
N TYR A 143 1.39 -7.58 -14.00
CA TYR A 143 1.00 -8.61 -13.04
C TYR A 143 0.61 -9.95 -13.70
N ILE A 144 -0.16 -9.91 -14.79
CA ILE A 144 -0.58 -11.13 -15.50
C ILE A 144 0.49 -11.67 -16.47
N GLY A 145 1.63 -11.00 -16.60
CA GLY A 145 2.72 -11.38 -17.51
C GLY A 145 2.45 -11.04 -18.97
N ASP A 146 1.54 -10.09 -19.23
CA ASP A 146 1.25 -9.62 -20.58
C ASP A 146 2.29 -8.67 -21.13
N TRP A 147 2.79 -7.79 -20.27
CA TRP A 147 3.88 -6.88 -20.57
C TRP A 147 5.15 -7.34 -19.89
N LYS A 148 6.27 -7.19 -20.61
CA LYS A 148 7.60 -7.46 -20.04
C LYS A 148 8.04 -6.28 -19.17
N ALA A 149 8.33 -6.56 -17.90
CA ALA A 149 8.92 -5.59 -16.99
C ALA A 149 10.43 -5.43 -17.30
N ASN A 150 10.81 -4.29 -17.88
CA ASN A 150 12.19 -4.03 -18.28
C ASN A 150 12.93 -3.11 -17.28
N LYS A 151 12.19 -2.22 -16.63
CA LYS A 151 12.70 -1.24 -15.66
C LYS A 151 12.80 -1.85 -14.25
N ARG A 152 13.70 -1.36 -13.41
CA ARG A 152 13.91 -1.84 -12.03
C ARG A 152 12.61 -1.77 -11.23
N THR A 153 11.95 -0.61 -11.24
CA THR A 153 10.68 -0.40 -10.50
C THR A 153 9.60 -1.39 -10.92
N THR A 154 9.46 -1.63 -12.23
CA THR A 154 8.46 -2.58 -12.76
C THR A 154 8.79 -4.05 -12.44
N LYS A 155 10.08 -4.40 -12.33
CA LYS A 155 10.50 -5.76 -11.96
C LYS A 155 10.24 -6.02 -10.48
N GLU A 156 10.61 -5.08 -9.61
CA GLU A 156 10.35 -5.14 -8.17
C GLU A 156 8.84 -5.23 -7.88
N TYR A 157 8.02 -4.45 -8.61
CA TYR A 157 6.56 -4.55 -8.55
C TYR A 157 6.06 -5.97 -8.85
N VAL A 158 6.47 -6.55 -9.98
CA VAL A 158 6.05 -7.90 -10.38
C VAL A 158 6.49 -8.95 -9.35
N GLU A 159 7.71 -8.84 -8.83
CA GLU A 159 8.22 -9.75 -7.80
C GLU A 159 7.39 -9.69 -6.51
N LYS A 160 7.16 -8.49 -5.98
CA LYS A 160 6.34 -8.29 -4.77
C LYS A 160 4.91 -8.80 -4.97
N MET A 161 4.28 -8.47 -6.10
CA MET A 161 2.92 -8.91 -6.41
C MET A 161 2.82 -10.43 -6.57
N ASN A 162 3.84 -11.08 -7.15
CA ASN A 162 3.90 -12.53 -7.23
C ASN A 162 4.04 -13.20 -5.85
N ASN A 163 4.74 -12.55 -4.91
CA ASN A 163 4.79 -13.02 -3.52
C ASN A 163 3.43 -12.86 -2.83
N PHE A 164 2.76 -11.70 -2.97
CA PHE A 164 1.43 -11.50 -2.42
C PHE A 164 0.39 -12.47 -2.98
N LYS A 165 0.47 -12.80 -4.28
CA LYS A 165 -0.42 -13.76 -4.94
C LYS A 165 -0.48 -15.13 -4.26
N LYS A 166 0.54 -15.51 -3.48
CA LYS A 166 0.57 -16.76 -2.70
C LYS A 166 -0.37 -16.73 -1.49
N HIS A 167 -0.72 -15.54 -1.00
CA HIS A 167 -1.47 -15.32 0.23
C HIS A 167 -2.87 -14.72 0.00
N ILE A 168 -3.04 -13.95 -1.09
CA ILE A 168 -4.25 -13.21 -1.41
C ILE A 168 -4.61 -13.32 -2.89
N ASN A 169 -5.90 -13.43 -3.20
CA ASN A 169 -6.42 -13.36 -4.56
C ASN A 169 -6.59 -11.90 -4.98
N ILE A 170 -5.92 -11.49 -6.06
CA ILE A 170 -5.87 -10.09 -6.52
C ILE A 170 -6.56 -9.98 -7.87
N ASN A 171 -7.62 -9.17 -7.93
CA ASN A 171 -8.34 -8.86 -9.14
C ASN A 171 -8.12 -7.40 -9.53
N PHE A 172 -7.98 -7.14 -10.82
CA PHE A 172 -7.81 -5.80 -11.36
C PHE A 172 -9.04 -5.39 -12.17
N PHE A 173 -9.50 -4.16 -11.95
CA PHE A 173 -10.67 -3.55 -12.59
C PHE A 173 -10.27 -2.18 -13.12
N LYS A 174 -10.10 -2.07 -14.44
CA LYS A 174 -9.76 -0.78 -15.04
C LYS A 174 -10.94 0.18 -14.93
N VAL A 175 -10.72 1.36 -14.38
CA VAL A 175 -11.68 2.47 -14.37
C VAL A 175 -11.23 3.55 -15.34
N LYS A 176 -12.21 4.28 -15.90
CA LYS A 176 -11.91 5.47 -16.69
C LYS A 176 -11.66 6.63 -15.72
N ALA A 177 -10.55 7.33 -15.90
CA ALA A 177 -10.31 8.60 -15.22
C ALA A 177 -11.49 9.55 -15.48
N HIS A 178 -11.91 10.28 -14.44
CA HIS A 178 -13.02 11.26 -14.48
C HIS A 178 -14.36 10.70 -14.97
N SER A 179 -14.67 9.46 -14.59
CA SER A 179 -15.92 8.78 -14.97
C SER A 179 -17.12 9.06 -14.05
N GLY A 180 -16.96 9.91 -13.02
CA GLY A 180 -17.99 10.15 -12.00
C GLY A 180 -18.07 9.05 -10.92
N ASP A 181 -17.08 8.14 -10.87
CA ASP A 181 -16.96 7.19 -9.77
C ASP A 181 -16.41 7.92 -8.53
N ILE A 182 -17.29 8.12 -7.55
CA ILE A 182 -17.03 8.90 -6.33
C ILE A 182 -15.80 8.37 -5.56
N PHE A 183 -15.54 7.07 -5.59
CA PHE A 183 -14.39 6.50 -4.87
C PHE A 183 -13.08 6.69 -5.63
N ASN A 184 -13.14 6.64 -6.96
CA ASN A 184 -11.99 6.98 -7.79
C ASN A 184 -11.62 8.47 -7.66
N GLU A 185 -12.61 9.36 -7.66
CA GLU A 185 -12.37 10.79 -7.45
C GLU A 185 -11.80 11.07 -6.05
N GLN A 186 -12.23 10.33 -5.03
CA GLN A 186 -11.59 10.40 -3.71
C GLN A 186 -10.14 9.91 -3.73
N ALA A 187 -9.82 8.86 -4.48
CA ALA A 187 -8.44 8.39 -4.63
C ALA A 187 -7.55 9.44 -5.33
N ASP A 188 -8.02 10.06 -6.42
CA ASP A 188 -7.35 11.18 -7.11
C ASP A 188 -7.07 12.35 -6.16
N GLN A 189 -8.07 12.76 -5.38
CA GLN A 189 -7.93 13.84 -4.39
C GLN A 189 -6.90 13.50 -3.31
N LEU A 190 -6.89 12.25 -2.82
CA LEU A 190 -5.91 11.79 -1.84
C LEU A 190 -4.49 11.77 -2.42
N ALA A 191 -4.34 11.38 -3.69
CA ALA A 191 -3.06 11.38 -4.38
C ALA A 191 -2.52 12.81 -4.56
N LYS A 192 -3.38 13.74 -5.00
CA LYS A 192 -3.03 15.18 -5.11
C LYS A 192 -2.66 15.77 -3.75
N SER A 193 -3.45 15.47 -2.72
CA SER A 193 -3.17 15.92 -1.35
C SER A 193 -1.82 15.42 -0.85
N ALA A 194 -1.41 14.20 -1.21
CA ALA A 194 -0.10 13.65 -0.81
C ALA A 194 1.07 14.45 -1.39
N VAL A 195 0.90 14.96 -2.62
CA VAL A 195 1.89 15.82 -3.30
C VAL A 195 1.82 17.27 -2.78
N GLU A 196 0.66 17.69 -2.30
CA GLU A 196 0.44 19.03 -1.78
C GLU A 196 0.89 19.24 -0.35
N LYS A 197 0.91 18.19 0.47
CA LYS A 197 1.45 18.22 1.83
C LYS A 197 2.83 18.87 1.80
N ILE A 198 2.87 20.11 2.30
CA ILE A 198 4.10 20.76 2.75
C ILE A 198 4.70 19.77 3.73
N ASP A 199 6.00 19.52 3.64
CA ASP A 199 6.65 18.74 4.69
C ASP A 199 6.48 19.55 5.98
N GLU A 200 5.45 19.24 6.75
CA GLU A 200 5.57 19.26 8.19
C GLU A 200 6.59 18.16 8.48
N THR A 201 7.87 18.49 8.22
CA THR A 201 8.98 17.87 8.88
C THR A 201 8.75 18.11 10.37
N HIS A 202 8.00 17.22 11.02
CA HIS A 202 8.59 16.65 12.20
C HIS A 202 9.90 16.05 11.73
N ASP A 203 10.94 16.79 12.06
CA ASP A 203 12.32 16.54 11.70
C ASP A 203 12.66 15.09 12.08
N THR A 204 12.53 14.18 11.12
CA THR A 204 12.96 12.79 11.25
C THR A 204 14.48 12.68 11.14
N SER A 205 15.24 13.79 11.17
CA SER A 205 16.71 13.73 11.26
C SER A 205 17.21 13.15 12.59
N HIS A 206 16.33 12.92 13.57
CA HIS A 206 16.65 12.12 14.76
C HIS A 206 16.44 10.61 14.55
N TYR A 207 15.88 10.19 13.41
CA TYR A 207 15.88 8.78 13.02
C TYR A 207 17.25 8.41 12.44
N ASN A 208 18.13 7.91 13.30
CA ASN A 208 19.27 7.15 12.84
C ASN A 208 18.74 5.77 12.40
N ALA A 209 18.77 5.48 11.10
CA ALA A 209 18.27 4.21 10.55
C ALA A 209 19.00 2.97 11.08
N ASP A 210 20.10 3.18 11.81
CA ASP A 210 20.90 2.17 12.48
C ASP A 210 20.46 1.90 13.94
N SER A 211 19.51 2.66 14.49
CA SER A 211 18.99 2.39 15.84
C SER A 211 18.16 1.10 15.83
N PRO A 212 18.52 0.09 16.64
CA PRO A 212 17.85 -1.20 16.62
C PRO A 212 16.38 -1.07 17.04
N GLU A 213 15.47 -1.64 16.26
CA GLU A 213 14.04 -1.73 16.60
C GLU A 213 13.87 -2.45 17.94
N GLN A 214 13.23 -1.80 18.92
CA GLN A 214 12.88 -2.43 20.18
C GLN A 214 11.45 -2.95 20.10
N ILE A 215 11.31 -4.27 20.23
CA ILE A 215 10.01 -4.94 20.21
C ILE A 215 9.54 -5.16 21.64
N ILE A 216 8.32 -4.70 21.95
CA ILE A 216 7.64 -5.06 23.20
C ILE A 216 6.38 -5.88 22.90
N THR A 217 6.19 -6.95 23.66
CA THR A 217 5.00 -7.80 23.55
C THR A 217 3.82 -7.18 24.30
N LEU A 218 2.60 -7.67 24.05
CA LEU A 218 1.43 -7.29 24.85
C LEU A 218 1.55 -7.61 26.34
N LYS A 219 2.19 -8.74 26.65
CA LYS A 219 2.48 -9.12 28.03
C LYS A 219 3.41 -8.13 28.71
N ASP A 220 4.47 -7.71 28.02
CA ASP A 220 5.44 -6.74 28.54
C ASP A 220 4.83 -5.34 28.64
N PHE A 221 4.06 -4.93 27.63
CA PHE A 221 3.32 -3.67 27.64
C PHE A 221 2.41 -3.57 28.87
N ASN A 222 1.58 -4.58 29.11
CA ASN A 222 0.68 -4.61 30.27
C ASN A 222 1.44 -4.63 31.60
N LYS A 223 2.60 -5.29 31.66
CA LYS A 223 3.47 -5.30 32.85
C LYS A 223 4.10 -3.93 33.12
N ILE A 224 4.55 -3.24 32.08
CA ILE A 224 5.17 -1.90 32.17
C ILE A 224 4.12 -0.85 32.54
N VAL A 225 2.97 -0.89 31.86
CA VAL A 225 1.94 0.16 31.95
C VAL A 225 1.00 -0.06 33.15
N GLY A 226 0.66 -1.30 33.50
CA GLY A 226 -0.29 -1.60 34.58
C GLY A 226 -1.69 -1.00 34.35
N ASN A 227 -2.51 -0.91 35.40
CA ASN A 227 -3.86 -0.33 35.31
C ASN A 227 -3.81 1.20 35.45
N THR A 228 -4.33 1.94 34.46
CA THR A 228 -4.26 3.41 34.42
C THR A 228 -5.68 4.01 34.29
N ASN A 229 -6.14 4.68 35.36
CA ASN A 229 -7.51 5.23 35.46
C ASN A 229 -7.55 6.79 35.43
N LYS A 230 -6.52 7.47 34.91
CA LYS A 230 -6.44 8.94 34.86
C LYS A 230 -5.91 9.39 33.51
N GLU A 231 -6.77 9.65 32.52
CA GLU A 231 -6.31 9.93 31.15
C GLU A 231 -7.12 11.03 30.46
N LYS A 232 -6.41 11.96 29.81
CA LYS A 232 -6.96 13.02 28.94
C LYS A 232 -6.92 12.65 27.45
N ILE A 233 -6.08 11.69 27.06
CA ILE A 233 -5.95 11.16 25.70
C ILE A 233 -5.90 9.63 25.79
N LYS A 234 -6.75 8.96 25.01
CA LYS A 234 -6.83 7.50 24.89
C LYS A 234 -6.89 7.14 23.40
N ILE A 235 -5.86 6.47 22.89
CA ILE A 235 -5.78 6.02 21.50
C ILE A 235 -5.68 4.49 21.51
N GLU A 236 -6.63 3.80 20.89
CA GLU A 236 -6.59 2.35 20.76
C GLU A 236 -6.03 1.97 19.38
N LEU A 237 -4.96 1.17 19.36
CA LEU A 237 -4.29 0.73 18.14
C LEU A 237 -3.83 -0.72 18.30
N ASN A 238 -4.25 -1.61 17.41
CA ASN A 238 -3.91 -3.05 17.44
C ASN A 238 -4.18 -3.75 18.79
N GLY A 239 -5.25 -3.35 19.50
CA GLY A 239 -5.57 -3.90 20.83
C GLY A 239 -4.75 -3.30 21.98
N PHE A 240 -3.92 -2.29 21.71
CA PHE A 240 -3.15 -1.54 22.71
C PHE A 240 -3.79 -0.19 22.97
N VAL A 241 -3.84 0.20 24.25
CA VAL A 241 -4.33 1.51 24.67
C VAL A 241 -3.15 2.42 24.98
N TRP A 242 -2.98 3.45 24.16
CA TRP A 242 -1.99 4.50 24.33
C TRP A 242 -2.58 5.68 25.09
N ASN A 243 -1.82 6.15 26.09
CA ASN A 243 -2.16 7.31 26.90
C ASN A 243 -0.89 7.93 27.50
N ASP A 244 -1.03 9.12 28.09
CA ASP A 244 0.07 9.88 28.67
C ASP A 244 0.89 9.05 29.68
N ASN A 245 0.21 8.27 30.54
CA ASN A 245 0.87 7.43 31.53
C ASN A 245 1.66 6.29 30.88
N ALA A 246 1.11 5.68 29.84
CA ALA A 246 1.74 4.57 29.12
C ALA A 246 3.05 5.03 28.47
N VAL A 247 3.01 6.15 27.74
CA VAL A 247 4.19 6.75 27.08
C VAL A 247 5.28 7.07 28.12
N ILE A 248 4.92 7.71 29.24
CA ILE A 248 5.87 8.04 30.31
C ILE A 248 6.49 6.78 30.92
N LYS A 249 5.72 5.72 31.14
CA LYS A 249 6.22 4.47 31.74
C LYS A 249 7.20 3.75 30.81
N ILE A 250 6.91 3.72 29.51
CA ILE A 250 7.80 3.14 28.50
C ILE A 250 9.10 3.95 28.40
N ALA A 251 9.03 5.29 28.35
CA ALA A 251 10.22 6.14 28.35
C ALA A 251 11.10 5.93 29.59
N LYS A 252 10.49 5.85 30.78
CA LYS A 252 11.21 5.56 32.03
C LYS A 252 11.84 4.18 32.06
N HIS A 253 11.25 3.20 31.39
CA HIS A 253 11.82 1.86 31.29
C HIS A 253 13.15 1.92 30.53
N PHE A 254 13.17 2.46 29.30
CA PHE A 254 14.39 2.57 28.50
C PHE A 254 15.44 3.49 29.14
N TRP A 255 15.03 4.58 29.79
CA TRP A 255 15.98 5.45 30.49
C TRP A 255 16.71 4.74 31.65
N LYS A 256 16.02 3.81 32.33
CA LYS A 256 16.64 3.01 33.39
C LYS A 256 17.59 1.95 32.86
N GLU A 257 17.35 1.41 31.66
CA GLU A 257 18.29 0.46 31.02
C GLU A 257 19.66 1.10 30.77
N GLU A 258 19.69 2.41 30.53
CA GLU A 258 20.93 3.19 30.43
C GLU A 258 21.53 3.57 31.81
N ASN A 259 21.05 2.97 32.91
CA ASN A 259 21.47 3.23 34.29
C ASN A 259 21.35 4.70 34.76
N ARG A 260 20.37 5.45 34.23
CA ARG A 260 20.17 6.87 34.56
C ARG A 260 19.03 7.12 35.56
N LYS A 261 19.13 8.24 36.28
CA LYS A 261 18.11 8.68 37.24
C LYS A 261 16.88 9.23 36.50
N VAL A 262 15.70 8.72 36.85
CA VAL A 262 14.41 9.12 36.24
C VAL A 262 14.06 10.58 36.51
N GLY A 263 14.56 11.16 37.60
CA GLY A 263 14.26 12.55 37.97
C GLY A 263 14.81 13.58 36.98
N ASP A 264 15.72 13.18 36.09
CA ASP A 264 16.38 14.05 35.11
C ASP A 264 15.90 13.81 33.68
N LEU A 265 14.86 12.98 33.49
CA LEU A 265 14.34 12.58 32.18
C LEU A 265 13.41 13.63 31.58
N ASN A 266 13.77 14.12 30.40
CA ASN A 266 12.89 14.82 29.47
C ASN A 266 12.42 13.86 28.36
N ILE A 267 11.16 13.97 27.97
CA ILE A 267 10.53 13.06 27.00
C ILE A 267 9.91 13.89 25.88
N LYS A 268 10.27 13.60 24.64
CA LYS A 268 9.42 13.90 23.48
C LYS A 268 8.99 12.58 22.84
N ALA A 269 7.71 12.51 22.47
CA ALA A 269 7.11 11.29 21.95
C ALA A 269 6.34 11.59 20.67
N PHE A 270 6.53 10.76 19.65
CA PHE A 270 5.82 10.82 18.38
C PHE A 270 5.18 9.46 18.12
N LEU A 271 3.87 9.45 17.85
CA LEU A 271 3.13 8.23 17.57
C LEU A 271 2.82 8.14 16.07
N ASN A 272 3.39 7.15 15.41
CA ASN A 272 3.11 6.83 14.02
C ASN A 272 2.00 5.78 13.93
N LEU A 273 0.78 6.25 13.67
CA LEU A 273 -0.42 5.42 13.59
C LEU A 273 -0.39 4.40 12.43
N ASN A 274 0.33 4.69 11.34
CA ASN A 274 0.38 3.80 10.18
C ASN A 274 1.16 2.52 10.46
N ASN A 275 2.23 2.62 11.25
CA ASN A 275 3.17 1.52 11.47
C ASN A 275 3.12 1.00 12.92
N SER A 276 2.27 1.59 13.77
CA SER A 276 2.20 1.29 15.20
C SER A 276 3.54 1.45 15.90
N LEU A 277 4.27 2.50 15.52
CA LEU A 277 5.57 2.85 16.07
C LEU A 277 5.43 4.03 17.02
N LEU A 278 6.03 3.90 18.19
CA LEU A 278 6.26 5.01 19.10
C LEU A 278 7.74 5.38 19.03
N GLU A 279 8.00 6.63 18.67
CA GLU A 279 9.33 7.22 18.68
C GLU A 279 9.50 8.05 19.93
N LEU A 280 10.60 7.83 20.65
CA LEU A 280 10.93 8.52 21.89
C LEU A 280 12.30 9.18 21.75
N GLU A 281 12.35 10.50 21.84
CA GLU A 281 13.58 11.25 22.11
C GLU A 281 13.65 11.48 23.62
N LEU A 282 14.61 10.82 24.26
CA LEU A 282 14.83 10.91 25.71
C LEU A 282 16.13 11.67 25.96
N SER A 283 16.07 12.70 26.79
CA SER A 283 17.24 13.49 27.13
C SER A 283 17.33 13.77 28.63
N ASP A 284 18.53 14.11 29.10
CA ASP A 284 18.64 14.70 30.42
C ASP A 284 18.22 16.19 30.43
N LYS A 285 18.05 16.76 31.62
CA LYS A 285 17.63 18.17 31.81
C LYS A 285 18.51 19.19 31.06
N ASN A 286 19.79 18.86 30.84
CA ASN A 286 20.76 19.73 30.22
C ASN A 286 20.93 19.45 28.71
N ASN A 287 20.24 18.44 28.16
CA ASN A 287 20.43 17.92 26.80
C ASN A 287 21.88 17.47 26.49
N GLU A 288 22.68 17.16 27.51
CA GLU A 288 24.06 16.67 27.35
C GLU A 288 24.10 15.20 26.91
N TYR A 289 23.05 14.45 27.24
CA TYR A 289 22.87 13.08 26.81
C TYR A 289 21.49 12.89 26.21
N LYS A 290 21.46 12.22 25.06
CA LYS A 290 20.26 11.90 24.31
C LYS A 290 20.28 10.44 23.87
N ILE A 291 19.12 9.82 23.92
CA ILE A 291 18.88 8.51 23.30
C ILE A 291 17.57 8.56 22.53
N ASP A 292 17.61 8.00 21.33
CA ASP A 292 16.44 7.83 20.49
C ASP A 292 16.04 6.36 20.52
N LYS A 293 14.78 6.09 20.85
CA LYS A 293 14.23 4.73 20.89
C LYS A 293 13.03 4.64 19.96
N VAL A 294 13.03 3.59 19.14
CA VAL A 294 11.90 3.24 18.27
C VAL A 294 11.27 1.98 18.82
N VAL A 295 10.03 2.11 19.28
CA VAL A 295 9.31 1.04 19.97
C VAL A 295 8.21 0.53 19.06
N LYS A 296 8.29 -0.75 18.72
CA LYS A 296 7.26 -1.47 17.97
C LYS A 296 6.54 -2.42 18.90
N ILE A 297 5.23 -2.27 18.98
CA ILE A 297 4.42 -3.19 19.78
C ILE A 297 3.89 -4.32 18.90
N LYS A 298 4.06 -5.56 19.34
CA LYS A 298 3.52 -6.75 18.66
C LYS A 298 2.56 -7.50 19.58
N GLY A 299 1.42 -7.92 19.02
CA GLY A 299 0.62 -9.00 19.61
C GLY A 299 1.40 -10.31 19.56
N GLU A 300 1.12 -11.23 20.50
CA GLU A 300 1.61 -12.62 20.41
C GLU A 300 1.06 -13.32 19.16
#